data_AF-G9N631-F1
#
_entry.id   AF-G9N631-F1
#
_cell.length_a   1.000
_cell.length_b   1.000
_cell.length_c   1.000
_cell.angle_alpha   90.00
_cell.angle_beta   90.00
_cell.angle_gamma   90.00
#
_symmetry.space_group_name_H-M   'P 1'
#
loop_
_entity.id
_entity.type
_entity.pdbx_description
1 polymer ?
#
loop_
_entity_poly.entity_id
_entity_poly.type
_entity_poly.pdbx_seq_one_letter_code
_entity_poly.pdbx_strand_id
1 'polypeptide(L)'
;MTLKEEFQTRNFSIYGQWLGILSMILCFATGLSNIFTLFSKYALLIIFCAFALASSLIILFIEVPLLLRICPTSAKFDELIRKVSSNYIRAATYGTMAIVQFLSTIIVSSSLIAAAVFLLLTAICYGLAGLKGQAFIGSKTLGGAGIAQMIV
;
A
#
# COMPACT_ATOMS: atom_id res chain seq x y z
N MET A 1 12.02 -17.85 -9.86
CA MET A 1 10.63 -17.79 -10.37
C MET A 1 10.50 -16.50 -11.15
N THR A 2 10.02 -16.59 -12.38
CA THR A 2 9.76 -15.42 -13.23
C THR A 2 8.41 -14.78 -12.89
N LEU A 3 8.21 -13.48 -13.19
CA LEU A 3 6.95 -12.76 -12.93
C LEU A 3 5.71 -13.52 -13.46
N LYS A 4 5.87 -14.26 -14.56
CA LYS A 4 4.82 -15.09 -15.16
C LYS A 4 4.36 -16.23 -14.24
N GLU A 5 5.27 -16.82 -13.46
CA GLU A 5 4.97 -17.93 -12.54
C GLU A 5 4.29 -17.44 -11.24
N GLU A 6 4.59 -16.20 -10.81
CA GLU A 6 3.94 -15.55 -9.65
C GLU A 6 2.50 -15.14 -9.96
N PHE A 7 2.22 -14.67 -11.18
CA PHE A 7 0.85 -14.40 -11.63
C PHE A 7 0.05 -15.68 -11.90
N GLN A 8 0.70 -16.84 -12.06
CA GLN A 8 0.04 -18.13 -12.27
C GLN A 8 -0.33 -18.85 -10.98
N THR A 9 0.22 -18.45 -9.82
CA THR A 9 0.00 -19.15 -8.55
C THR A 9 -1.40 -18.92 -7.96
N ARG A 10 -2.24 -18.06 -8.56
CA ARG A 10 -3.61 -17.72 -8.12
C ARG A 10 -3.71 -17.32 -6.64
N ASN A 11 -2.62 -16.85 -6.03
CA ASN A 11 -2.62 -16.41 -4.65
C ASN A 11 -3.02 -14.93 -4.58
N PHE A 12 -4.10 -14.63 -3.86
CA PHE A 12 -4.62 -13.27 -3.74
C PHE A 12 -3.66 -12.36 -2.97
N SER A 13 -2.73 -12.90 -2.16
CA SER A 13 -1.69 -12.10 -1.50
C SER A 13 -0.69 -11.50 -2.49
N ILE A 14 -0.34 -12.22 -3.56
CA ILE A 14 0.61 -11.76 -4.58
C ILE A 14 -0.02 -10.65 -5.42
N TYR A 15 -1.28 -10.83 -5.85
CA TYR A 15 -2.02 -9.77 -6.54
C TYR A 15 -2.21 -8.54 -5.63
N GLY A 16 -2.48 -8.76 -4.34
CA GLY A 16 -2.53 -7.69 -3.35
C GLY A 16 -1.22 -6.91 -3.27
N GLN A 17 -0.07 -7.57 -3.28
CA GLN A 17 1.24 -6.91 -3.20
C GLN A 17 1.54 -6.09 -4.47
N TRP A 18 1.27 -6.63 -5.66
CA TRP A 18 1.45 -5.89 -6.90
C TRP A 18 0.51 -4.67 -7.00
N LEU A 19 -0.75 -4.83 -6.58
CA LEU A 19 -1.70 -3.71 -6.49
C LEU A 19 -1.30 -2.71 -5.41
N GLY A 20 -0.70 -3.15 -4.30
CA GLY A 20 -0.13 -2.28 -3.27
C GLY A 20 0.98 -1.40 -3.82
N ILE A 21 1.90 -1.98 -4.60
CA ILE A 21 2.96 -1.21 -5.27
C ILE A 21 2.39 -0.23 -6.29
N LEU A 22 1.39 -0.64 -7.07
CA LEU A 22 0.72 0.26 -8.00
C LEU A 22 0.02 1.41 -7.26
N SER A 23 -0.63 1.11 -6.14
CA SER A 23 -1.27 2.09 -5.26
C SER A 23 -0.26 3.07 -4.68
N MET A 24 0.95 2.62 -4.33
CA MET A 24 2.06 3.46 -3.87
C MET A 24 2.41 4.52 -4.92
N ILE A 25 2.66 4.08 -6.16
CA ILE A 25 3.04 4.94 -7.28
C ILE A 25 1.92 5.94 -7.58
N LEU A 26 0.67 5.48 -7.60
CA LEU A 26 -0.49 6.33 -7.83
C LEU A 26 -0.70 7.34 -6.71
N CYS A 27 -0.59 6.95 -5.43
CA CYS A 27 -0.69 7.87 -4.30
C CYS A 27 0.39 8.96 -4.37
N PHE A 28 1.62 8.59 -4.74
CA PHE A 28 2.70 9.54 -4.89
C PHE A 28 2.47 10.51 -6.06
N ALA A 29 2.14 9.97 -7.24
CA ALA A 29 1.91 10.77 -8.44
C ALA A 29 0.69 11.70 -8.32
N THR A 30 -0.43 11.17 -7.82
CA THR A 30 -1.66 11.96 -7.64
C THR A 30 -1.52 12.96 -6.49
N GLY A 31 -0.88 12.59 -5.37
CA GLY A 31 -0.58 13.51 -4.28
C GLY A 31 0.26 14.70 -4.74
N LEU A 32 1.34 14.43 -5.48
CA LEU A 32 2.23 15.47 -5.99
C LEU A 32 1.54 16.34 -7.07
N SER A 33 0.83 15.73 -8.02
CA SER A 33 0.12 16.45 -9.08
C SER A 33 -0.92 17.42 -8.52
N ASN A 34 -1.72 17.00 -7.53
CA ASN A 34 -2.76 17.87 -6.96
C ASN A 34 -2.20 19.00 -6.10
N ILE A 35 -1.02 18.81 -5.49
CA ILE A 35 -0.30 19.91 -4.81
C ILE A 35 0.04 21.01 -5.83
N PHE A 36 0.50 20.70 -7.03
CA PHE A 36 0.84 21.76 -7.99
C PHE A 36 -0.37 22.38 -8.70
N THR A 37 -1.41 21.61 -8.97
CA THR A 37 -2.56 22.07 -9.78
C THR A 37 -3.65 22.76 -8.95
N LEU A 38 -3.92 22.31 -7.72
CA LEU A 38 -5.09 22.73 -6.94
C LEU A 38 -4.76 23.54 -5.68
N PHE A 39 -3.47 23.75 -5.39
CA PHE A 39 -3.01 24.48 -4.20
C PHE A 39 -3.62 25.88 -4.06
N SER A 40 -3.75 26.65 -5.15
CA SER A 40 -4.35 27.99 -5.09
C SER A 40 -5.86 28.01 -4.83
N LYS A 41 -6.59 26.90 -5.04
CA LYS A 41 -8.07 26.90 -4.99
C LYS A 41 -8.64 26.25 -3.74
N TYR A 42 -7.98 25.23 -3.20
CA TYR A 42 -8.53 24.43 -2.09
C TYR A 42 -7.46 24.10 -1.04
N ALA A 43 -7.30 24.98 -0.05
CA ALA A 43 -6.32 24.81 1.02
C ALA A 43 -6.51 23.50 1.81
N LEU A 44 -7.76 23.05 2.01
CA LEU A 44 -8.06 21.78 2.70
C LEU A 44 -7.56 20.54 1.94
N LEU A 45 -7.41 20.62 0.62
CA LEU A 45 -6.94 19.50 -0.20
C LEU A 45 -5.46 19.17 0.04
N ILE A 46 -4.68 20.15 0.49
CA ILE A 46 -3.27 19.98 0.85
C ILE A 46 -3.12 18.91 1.94
N ILE A 47 -4.05 18.87 2.90
CA ILE A 47 -4.05 17.87 3.98
C ILE A 47 -4.22 16.47 3.38
N PHE A 48 -5.16 16.28 2.46
CA PHE A 48 -5.39 15.00 1.79
C PHE A 48 -4.22 14.57 0.89
N CYS A 49 -3.58 15.53 0.20
CA CYS A 49 -2.36 15.26 -0.55
C CYS A 49 -1.19 14.86 0.37
N ALA A 50 -1.04 15.51 1.52
CA ALA A 50 -0.04 15.13 2.52
C ALA A 50 -0.29 13.71 3.03
N PHE A 51 -1.56 13.34 3.28
CA PHE A 51 -1.93 11.96 3.58
C PHE A 51 -1.62 11.00 2.43
N ALA A 52 -1.86 11.37 1.17
CA ALA A 52 -1.56 10.51 0.01
C ALA A 52 -0.05 10.25 -0.11
N LEU A 53 0.76 11.29 0.05
CA LEU A 53 2.23 11.16 0.07
C LEU A 53 2.71 10.33 1.26
N ALA A 54 2.20 10.59 2.46
CA ALA A 54 2.54 9.81 3.65
C ALA A 54 2.15 8.32 3.49
N SER A 55 0.95 8.05 2.98
CA SER A 55 0.48 6.70 2.64
C SER A 55 1.40 6.02 1.63
N SER A 56 1.89 6.72 0.61
CA SER A 56 2.83 6.13 -0.37
C SER A 56 4.12 5.64 0.30
N LEU A 57 4.66 6.39 1.26
CA LEU A 57 5.85 5.98 2.01
C LEU A 57 5.55 4.79 2.94
N ILE A 58 4.42 4.81 3.64
CA ILE A 58 4.01 3.70 4.51
C ILE A 58 3.82 2.41 3.70
N ILE A 59 3.15 2.49 2.55
CA ILE A 59 2.91 1.35 1.65
C ILE A 59 4.24 0.76 1.16
N LEU A 60 5.22 1.60 0.85
CA LEU A 60 6.57 1.15 0.46
C LEU A 60 7.22 0.27 1.53
N PHE A 61 7.09 0.62 2.81
CA PHE A 61 7.61 -0.21 3.90
C PHE A 61 6.79 -1.49 4.16
N ILE A 62 5.47 -1.43 3.96
CA ILE A 62 4.59 -2.61 4.08
C ILE A 62 4.90 -3.65 3.00
N GLU A 63 5.14 -3.21 1.75
CA GLU A 63 5.32 -4.12 0.62
C GLU A 63 6.76 -4.55 0.38
N VAL A 64 7.74 -3.74 0.79
CA VAL A 64 9.17 -4.03 0.61
C VAL A 64 9.88 -4.09 1.98
N PRO A 65 9.76 -5.20 2.72
CA PRO A 65 10.38 -5.35 4.04
C PRO A 65 11.92 -5.29 4.01
N LEU A 66 12.55 -5.45 2.83
CA LEU A 66 13.99 -5.22 2.63
C LEU A 66 14.39 -3.80 3.04
N LEU A 67 13.52 -2.80 2.85
CA LEU A 67 13.81 -1.41 3.18
C LEU A 67 13.93 -1.19 4.69
N LEU A 68 13.24 -1.96 5.53
CA LEU A 68 13.39 -1.90 6.99
C LEU A 68 14.78 -2.37 7.46
N ARG A 69 15.47 -3.20 6.66
CA ARG A 69 16.81 -3.70 6.99
C ARG A 69 17.92 -2.73 6.58
N ILE A 70 17.70 -1.95 5.52
CA ILE A 70 18.70 -1.03 4.96
C ILE A 70 18.54 0.36 5.57
N CYS A 71 17.31 0.81 5.83
CA CYS A 71 17.05 2.11 6.42
C CYS A 71 17.13 2.03 7.94
N PRO A 72 17.93 2.90 8.61
CA PRO A 72 17.93 3.01 10.07
C PRO A 72 16.61 3.65 10.53
N THR A 73 15.58 2.81 10.65
CA THR A 73 14.25 3.22 11.11
C THR A 73 14.11 2.98 12.60
N SER A 74 13.15 3.67 13.23
CA SER A 74 12.94 3.53 14.68
C SER A 74 12.39 2.14 15.01
N ALA A 75 12.85 1.52 16.10
CA ALA A 75 12.36 0.21 16.54
C ALA A 75 10.81 0.16 16.69
N LYS A 76 10.18 1.27 17.07
CA LYS A 76 8.71 1.39 17.15
C LYS A 76 8.04 1.30 15.77
N PHE A 77 8.70 1.81 14.74
CA PHE A 77 8.24 1.74 13.36
C PHE A 77 8.35 0.31 12.83
N ASP A 78 9.46 -0.38 13.11
CA ASP A 78 9.65 -1.78 12.73
C ASP A 78 8.60 -2.70 13.35
N GLU A 79 8.31 -2.51 14.65
CA GLU A 79 7.24 -3.25 15.33
C GLU A 79 5.86 -2.98 14.72
N LEU A 80 5.58 -1.73 14.33
CA LEU A 80 4.33 -1.38 13.66
C LEU A 80 4.19 -2.11 12.33
N ILE A 81 5.23 -2.07 11.48
CA ILE A 81 5.18 -2.74 10.17
C ILE A 81 5.11 -4.26 10.32
N ARG A 82 5.79 -4.83 11.33
CA ARG A 82 5.66 -6.26 11.68
C ARG A 82 4.23 -6.65 12.04
N LYS A 83 3.48 -5.80 12.75
CA LYS A 83 2.05 -6.05 13.03
C LYS A 83 1.18 -6.03 11.76
N VAL A 84 1.60 -5.28 10.74
CA VAL A 84 0.94 -5.19 9.42
C VAL A 84 1.34 -6.34 8.49
N SER A 85 2.01 -7.39 8.98
CA SER A 85 2.35 -8.58 8.19
C SER A 85 1.15 -9.48 7.87
N SER A 86 0.10 -9.46 8.70
CA SER A 86 -1.09 -10.29 8.49
C SER A 86 -1.98 -9.75 7.37
N ASN A 87 -2.51 -10.65 6.53
CA ASN A 87 -3.43 -10.32 5.43
C ASN A 87 -4.62 -9.47 5.88
N TYR A 88 -5.19 -9.76 7.06
CA TYR A 88 -6.31 -9.02 7.61
C TYR A 88 -5.93 -7.58 8.02
N ILE A 89 -4.76 -7.40 8.62
CA ILE A 89 -4.28 -6.08 9.04
C ILE A 89 -3.85 -5.25 7.83
N ARG A 90 -3.30 -5.87 6.79
CA ARG A 90 -3.05 -5.22 5.49
C ARG A 90 -4.36 -4.74 4.89
N ALA A 91 -5.37 -5.61 4.80
CA ALA A 91 -6.69 -5.24 4.28
C ALA A 91 -7.29 -4.04 5.04
N ALA A 92 -7.23 -4.05 6.36
CA ALA A 92 -7.70 -2.93 7.19
C ALA A 92 -6.89 -1.64 6.96
N THR A 93 -5.56 -1.73 6.87
CA THR A 93 -4.66 -0.60 6.64
C THR A 93 -4.95 0.05 5.27
N TYR A 94 -4.98 -0.76 4.21
CA TYR A 94 -5.31 -0.28 2.86
C TYR A 94 -6.74 0.26 2.77
N GLY A 95 -7.71 -0.39 3.43
CA GLY A 95 -9.10 0.06 3.48
C GLY A 95 -9.24 1.42 4.17
N THR A 96 -8.54 1.63 5.28
CA THR A 96 -8.54 2.92 6.00
C THR A 96 -7.94 4.02 5.13
N MET A 97 -6.81 3.76 4.46
CA MET A 97 -6.21 4.72 3.53
C MET A 97 -7.12 5.03 2.34
N ALA A 98 -7.83 4.03 1.80
CA ALA A 98 -8.81 4.22 0.74
C ALA A 98 -9.96 5.14 1.17
N ILE A 99 -10.52 4.91 2.37
CA ILE A 99 -11.62 5.73 2.94
C ILE A 99 -11.17 7.19 3.06
N VAL A 100 -9.99 7.44 3.64
CA VAL A 100 -9.44 8.80 3.78
C VAL A 100 -9.37 9.50 2.43
N GLN A 101 -8.96 8.80 1.37
CA GLN A 101 -8.90 9.40 0.03
C GLN A 101 -10.25 9.52 -0.67
N PHE A 102 -11.22 8.64 -0.40
CA PHE A 102 -12.59 8.88 -0.84
C PHE A 102 -13.21 10.12 -0.20
N LEU A 103 -12.92 10.39 1.08
CA LEU A 103 -13.40 11.61 1.76
C LEU A 103 -12.90 12.90 1.07
N SER A 104 -11.69 12.88 0.47
CA SER A 104 -11.18 14.03 -0.30
C SER A 104 -12.08 14.40 -1.49
N THR A 105 -12.81 13.41 -2.03
CA THR A 105 -13.69 13.56 -3.19
C THR A 105 -14.95 14.35 -2.88
N ILE A 106 -15.36 14.40 -1.61
CA ILE A 106 -16.52 15.18 -1.16
C ILE A 106 -16.28 16.69 -1.36
N ILE A 107 -15.02 17.12 -1.27
CA ILE A 107 -14.63 18.52 -1.44
C ILE A 107 -14.51 18.85 -2.93
N VAL A 108 -13.77 18.02 -3.67
CA VAL A 108 -13.58 18.20 -5.12
C VAL A 108 -13.23 16.88 -5.79
N SER A 109 -13.82 16.65 -6.95
CA SER A 109 -13.43 15.54 -7.83
C SER A 109 -12.03 15.81 -8.40
N SER A 110 -11.03 15.08 -7.88
CA SER A 110 -9.62 15.22 -8.26
C SER A 110 -9.03 13.85 -8.64
N SER A 111 -7.78 13.85 -9.12
CA SER A 111 -7.10 12.59 -9.48
C SER A 111 -6.80 11.69 -8.27
N LEU A 112 -7.03 12.15 -7.02
CA LEU A 112 -6.94 11.31 -5.81
C LEU A 112 -7.94 10.14 -5.84
N ILE A 113 -9.05 10.25 -6.59
CA ILE A 113 -10.02 9.16 -6.78
C ILE A 113 -9.33 7.92 -7.36
N ALA A 114 -8.41 8.09 -8.31
CA ALA A 114 -7.69 6.97 -8.91
C ALA A 114 -6.89 6.22 -7.84
N ALA A 115 -6.15 6.94 -6.99
CA ALA A 115 -5.44 6.33 -5.87
C ALA A 115 -6.39 5.61 -4.89
N ALA A 116 -7.53 6.22 -4.56
CA ALA A 116 -8.53 5.63 -3.65
C ALA A 116 -9.08 4.29 -4.18
N VAL A 117 -9.38 4.19 -5.48
CA VAL A 117 -9.87 2.96 -6.12
C VAL A 117 -8.83 1.84 -6.08
N PHE A 118 -7.56 2.16 -6.38
CA PHE A 118 -6.49 1.16 -6.33
C PHE A 118 -6.17 0.69 -4.90
N LEU A 119 -6.22 1.59 -3.92
CA LEU A 119 -6.12 1.24 -2.50
C LEU A 119 -7.27 0.31 -2.07
N LEU A 120 -8.49 0.58 -2.54
CA LEU A 120 -9.65 -0.27 -2.25
C LEU A 120 -9.54 -1.65 -2.89
N LEU A 121 -9.12 -1.73 -4.16
CA LEU A 121 -8.83 -3.01 -4.83
C LEU A 121 -7.76 -3.81 -4.07
N THR A 122 -6.71 -3.14 -3.60
CA THR A 122 -5.66 -3.75 -2.77
C THR A 122 -6.23 -4.29 -1.45
N ALA A 123 -7.08 -3.51 -0.78
CA ALA A 123 -7.75 -3.92 0.45
C ALA A 123 -8.64 -5.16 0.24
N ILE A 124 -9.39 -5.19 -0.87
CA ILE A 124 -10.25 -6.33 -1.24
C ILE A 124 -9.39 -7.57 -1.53
N CYS A 125 -8.28 -7.44 -2.26
CA CYS A 125 -7.38 -8.57 -2.53
C CYS A 125 -6.80 -9.18 -1.25
N TYR A 126 -6.32 -8.34 -0.32
CA TYR A 126 -5.84 -8.81 0.98
C TYR A 126 -6.96 -9.37 1.87
N GLY A 127 -8.15 -8.77 1.83
CA GLY A 127 -9.32 -9.26 2.55
C GLY A 127 -9.75 -10.64 2.06
N LEU A 128 -9.81 -10.84 0.75
CA LEU A 128 -10.12 -12.14 0.13
C LEU A 128 -9.04 -13.18 0.43
N ALA A 129 -7.76 -12.79 0.46
CA ALA A 129 -6.66 -13.68 0.87
C ALA A 129 -6.82 -14.13 2.33
N GLY A 130 -7.20 -13.19 3.22
CA GLY A 130 -7.53 -13.47 4.62
C GLY A 130 -8.70 -14.45 4.75
N LEU A 131 -9.83 -14.14 4.11
CA LEU A 131 -11.05 -14.97 4.15
C LEU A 131 -10.83 -16.38 3.58
N LYS A 132 -9.95 -16.52 2.58
CA LYS A 132 -9.59 -17.82 2.00
C LYS A 132 -8.55 -18.59 2.83
N GLY A 133 -8.09 -18.05 3.97
CA GLY A 133 -7.07 -18.67 4.81
C GLY A 133 -5.73 -18.86 4.08
N GLN A 134 -5.47 -18.07 3.03
CA GLN A 134 -4.23 -18.21 2.27
C GLN A 134 -3.07 -17.66 3.10
N ALA A 135 -2.00 -18.45 3.26
CA ALA A 135 -0.77 -17.96 3.85
C ALA A 135 -0.26 -16.78 3.02
N PHE A 136 0.23 -15.73 3.69
CA PHE A 136 0.85 -14.60 3.02
C PHE A 136 2.11 -15.10 2.29
N ILE A 137 2.04 -15.13 0.96
CA ILE A 137 3.19 -15.40 0.10
C ILE A 137 3.55 -14.06 -0.54
N GLY A 138 4.68 -13.50 -0.11
CA GLY A 138 5.26 -12.32 -0.73
C GLY A 138 6.06 -12.69 -1.98
N SER A 139 6.03 -11.82 -2.99
CA SER A 139 6.80 -11.96 -4.22
C SER A 139 8.31 -12.07 -3.92
N LYS A 140 8.98 -12.98 -4.62
CA LYS A 140 10.41 -13.24 -4.44
C LYS A 140 11.25 -12.06 -4.94
N THR A 141 10.74 -11.30 -5.91
CA THR A 141 11.41 -10.11 -6.45
C THR A 141 11.42 -8.92 -5.49
N LEU A 142 10.55 -8.93 -4.47
CA LEU A 142 10.41 -7.86 -3.47
C LEU A 142 10.96 -8.27 -2.09
N GLY A 143 11.72 -9.37 -2.04
CA GLY A 143 12.40 -9.87 -0.83
C GLY A 143 11.75 -11.08 -0.16
N GLY A 144 10.71 -11.68 -0.75
CA GLY A 144 9.90 -12.73 -0.11
C GLY A 144 10.58 -14.10 0.10
N ALA A 145 11.65 -14.44 -0.62
CA ALA A 145 12.19 -15.82 -0.62
C ALA A 145 13.51 -16.06 0.13
N GLY A 146 14.13 -15.04 0.71
CA GLY A 146 15.40 -15.22 1.44
C GLY A 146 15.54 -14.39 2.72
N ILE A 147 14.61 -13.46 2.96
CA ILE A 147 14.69 -12.53 4.10
C ILE A 147 13.60 -12.85 5.14
N ALA A 148 12.43 -13.31 4.69
CA ALA A 148 11.35 -13.77 5.58
C ALA A 148 11.72 -15.00 6.42
N GLN A 149 12.66 -15.85 5.96
CA GLN A 149 13.17 -17.00 6.74
C GLN A 149 14.31 -16.64 7.70
N MET A 150 14.85 -15.41 7.66
CA MET A 150 15.81 -14.91 8.67
C MET A 150 15.11 -14.09 9.77
N ILE A 151 13.78 -14.04 9.78
CA ILE A 151 12.98 -13.52 10.90
C ILE A 151 12.66 -14.70 11.85
N VAL A 152 13.70 -15.44 12.26
CA VAL A 152 13.68 -16.33 13.41
C VAL A 152 14.59 -15.72 14.46
#